data_AF-A0AAW1H6Y1-F1
#
_entry.id   AF-A0AAW1H6Y1-F1
#
_cell.length_a   1.000
_cell.length_b   1.000
_cell.length_c   1.000
_cell.angle_alpha   90.00
_cell.angle_beta   90.00
_cell.angle_gamma   90.00
#
_symmetry.space_group_name_H-M   'P 1'
#
loop_
_entity.id
_entity.type
_entity.pdbx_description
1 polymer ?
#
loop_
_entity_poly.entity_id
_entity_poly.type
_entity_poly.pdbx_seq_one_letter_code
_entity_poly.pdbx_strand_id
1 'polypeptide(L)'
;LGLTEARKPLHEQYSKIIKEAYRNSTRRVSNVKPAPYWWNEAIDDKRRQCTSARRYLTRVAKKPTPAIGKMEAENRYRMLKRELCKTREKKPMGKTPQYT
;
A
#
# COMPACT_ATOMS: atom_id res chain seq x y z
N LEU A 1 -44.55 -11.28 -15.66
CA LEU A 1 -43.37 -11.94 -15.06
C LEU A 1 -42.41 -10.87 -14.56
N GLY A 2 -42.32 -10.73 -13.23
CA GLY A 2 -41.20 -10.16 -12.44
C GLY A 2 -40.49 -8.87 -12.87
N LEU A 3 -40.95 -7.72 -12.37
CA LEU A 3 -40.10 -6.53 -12.18
C LEU A 3 -40.10 -6.17 -10.70
N THR A 4 -39.26 -6.86 -9.92
CA THR A 4 -38.91 -6.47 -8.55
C THR A 4 -37.43 -6.18 -8.49
N GLU A 5 -36.98 -5.16 -9.21
CA GLU A 5 -35.68 -4.55 -8.92
C GLU A 5 -35.81 -3.75 -7.64
N ALA A 6 -35.38 -4.37 -6.54
CA ALA A 6 -35.29 -3.75 -5.23
C ALA A 6 -34.53 -2.42 -5.33
N ARG A 7 -35.25 -1.31 -5.14
CA ARG A 7 -34.66 0.04 -4.98
C ARG A 7 -33.77 0.03 -3.75
N LYS A 8 -32.47 -0.20 -3.94
CA LYS A 8 -31.45 0.03 -2.91
C LYS A 8 -31.61 1.47 -2.40
N PRO A 9 -31.51 1.74 -1.09
CA PRO A 9 -31.72 3.08 -0.56
C PRO A 9 -30.75 4.03 -1.26
N LEU A 10 -31.28 5.11 -1.82
CA LEU A 10 -30.60 6.14 -2.62
C LEU A 10 -29.24 6.56 -2.02
N HIS A 11 -29.16 6.61 -0.68
CA HIS A 11 -27.97 6.88 0.10
C HIS A 11 -26.80 5.89 -0.12
N GLU A 12 -27.09 4.59 -0.27
CA GLU A 12 -26.06 3.56 -0.48
C GLU A 12 -25.46 3.65 -1.89
N GLN A 13 -26.27 4.05 -2.88
CA GLN A 13 -25.79 4.34 -4.23
C GLN A 13 -24.89 5.58 -4.24
N TYR A 14 -25.30 6.69 -3.62
CA TYR A 14 -24.45 7.88 -3.51
C TYR A 14 -23.14 7.60 -2.78
N SER A 15 -23.19 6.82 -1.69
CA SER A 15 -21.98 6.41 -0.96
C SER A 15 -21.00 5.61 -1.82
N LYS A 16 -21.49 4.76 -2.74
CA LYS A 16 -20.64 4.02 -3.69
C LYS A 16 -20.01 4.95 -4.71
N ILE A 17 -20.79 5.86 -5.30
CA ILE A 17 -20.32 6.84 -6.28
C ILE A 17 -19.22 7.73 -5.68
N ILE A 18 -19.41 8.23 -4.46
CA ILE A 18 -18.41 9.07 -3.77
C ILE A 18 -17.12 8.29 -3.49
N LYS A 19 -17.23 7.05 -2.99
CA LYS A 19 -16.07 6.18 -2.75
C LYS A 19 -15.31 5.87 -4.03
N GLU A 20 -16.02 5.66 -5.13
CA GLU A 20 -15.46 5.37 -6.44
C GLU A 20 -14.77 6.61 -7.04
N ALA A 21 -15.38 7.79 -6.95
CA ALA A 21 -14.79 9.06 -7.34
C ALA A 21 -13.49 9.35 -6.56
N TYR A 22 -13.48 9.12 -5.25
CA TYR A 22 -12.29 9.28 -4.41
C TYR A 22 -11.18 8.28 -4.77
N ARG A 23 -11.53 7.02 -5.07
CA ARG A 23 -10.58 6.01 -5.55
C ARG A 23 -9.99 6.39 -6.91
N ASN A 24 -10.80 6.97 -7.79
CA ASN A 24 -10.37 7.38 -9.12
C ASN A 24 -9.53 8.66 -9.11
N SER A 25 -9.83 9.62 -8.23
CA SER A 25 -9.04 10.86 -8.08
C SER A 25 -7.65 10.55 -7.49
N THR A 26 -7.58 9.69 -6.47
CA THR A 26 -6.30 9.28 -5.87
C THR A 26 -5.45 8.42 -6.82
N ARG A 27 -6.06 7.59 -7.66
CA ARG A 27 -5.35 6.76 -8.66
C ARG A 27 -4.73 7.57 -9.80
N ARG A 28 -5.30 8.73 -10.17
CA ARG A 28 -4.79 9.56 -11.29
C ARG A 28 -3.55 10.39 -10.93
N VAL A 29 -3.34 10.71 -9.65
CA VAL A 29 -2.19 11.54 -9.24
C VAL A 29 -0.89 10.72 -9.09
N SER A 30 -0.97 9.40 -8.86
CA SER A 30 0.23 8.57 -8.65
C SER A 30 0.89 8.02 -9.91
N ASN A 31 0.19 7.99 -11.05
CA ASN A 31 0.62 7.19 -12.21
C ASN A 31 1.17 7.99 -13.40
N VAL A 32 1.25 9.32 -13.33
CA VAL A 32 1.57 10.15 -14.51
C VAL A 32 3.03 10.65 -14.53
N LYS A 33 3.75 10.58 -13.40
CA LYS A 33 5.18 10.93 -13.39
C LYS A 33 6.01 9.64 -13.50
N PRO A 34 6.72 9.40 -14.62
CA PRO A 34 7.69 8.32 -14.66
C PRO A 34 8.66 8.49 -13.50
N ALA A 35 8.96 7.39 -12.81
CA ALA A 35 9.89 7.40 -11.70
C ALA A 35 11.26 7.91 -12.19
N PRO A 36 11.95 8.80 -11.45
CA PRO A 36 13.30 9.25 -11.83
C PRO A 36 14.26 8.08 -12.08
N TYR A 37 15.28 8.22 -12.94
CA TYR A 37 16.23 7.14 -13.27
C TYR A 37 17.02 6.59 -12.07
N TRP A 38 17.12 7.36 -10.99
CA TRP A 38 17.73 6.96 -9.71
C TRP A 38 16.72 6.37 -8.72
N TRP A 39 15.43 6.35 -9.07
CA TRP A 39 14.37 5.74 -8.30
C TRP A 39 14.38 4.23 -8.50
N ASN A 40 14.47 3.49 -7.39
CA ASN A 40 14.43 2.04 -7.41
C ASN A 40 13.04 1.58 -6.98
N GLU A 41 12.22 1.19 -7.96
CA GLU A 41 10.85 0.72 -7.73
C GLU A 41 10.79 -0.45 -6.73
N ALA A 42 11.73 -1.39 -6.80
CA ALA A 42 11.79 -2.51 -5.86
C ALA A 42 12.01 -2.05 -4.40
N ILE A 43 12.84 -1.02 -4.20
CA ILE A 43 13.02 -0.42 -2.86
C ILE A 43 11.75 0.31 -2.42
N ASP A 44 11.07 1.04 -3.32
CA ASP A 44 9.83 1.76 -2.99
C ASP A 44 8.69 0.80 -2.62
N ASP A 45 8.50 -0.27 -3.37
CA ASP A 45 7.48 -1.28 -3.07
C ASP A 45 7.72 -1.95 -1.73
N LYS A 46 8.98 -2.29 -1.42
CA LYS A 46 9.35 -2.80 -0.10
C LYS A 46 9.12 -1.77 1.02
N ARG A 47 9.36 -0.48 0.77
CA ARG A 47 9.03 0.60 1.72
C ARG A 47 7.52 0.72 1.95
N ARG A 48 6.69 0.62 0.89
CA ARG A 48 5.23 0.65 0.98
C ARG A 48 4.71 -0.54 1.80
N GLN A 49 5.21 -1.74 1.54
CA GLN A 49 4.85 -2.94 2.29
C GLN A 49 5.22 -2.81 3.77
N CYS A 50 6.44 -2.35 4.07
CA CYS A 50 6.90 -2.10 5.44
C CYS A 50 6.06 -1.05 6.16
N THR A 51 5.72 0.05 5.48
CA THR A 51 4.87 1.13 6.01
C THR A 51 3.45 0.64 6.30
N SER A 52 2.87 -0.15 5.39
CA SER A 52 1.56 -0.77 5.57
C SER A 52 1.53 -1.69 6.79
N ALA A 53 2.54 -2.56 6.92
CA ALA A 53 2.67 -3.46 8.07
C ALA A 53 2.87 -2.71 9.39
N ARG A 54 3.68 -1.64 9.40
CA ARG A 54 3.85 -0.77 10.58
C ARG A 54 2.52 -0.15 11.00
N ARG A 55 1.76 0.41 10.05
CA ARG A 55 0.44 1.00 10.32
C ARG A 55 -0.53 -0.05 10.87
N TYR A 56 -0.50 -1.27 10.34
CA TYR A 56 -1.30 -2.37 10.85
C TYR A 56 -0.91 -2.71 12.30
N LEU A 57 0.38 -2.90 12.58
CA LEU A 57 0.89 -3.16 13.93
C LEU A 57 0.43 -2.09 14.93
N THR A 58 0.57 -0.80 14.59
CA THR A 58 0.11 0.29 15.45
C THR A 58 -1.41 0.24 15.72
N ARG A 59 -2.21 -0.16 14.72
CA ARG A 59 -3.66 -0.32 14.90
C ARG A 59 -4.00 -1.50 15.80
N VAL A 60 -3.33 -2.64 15.62
CA VAL A 60 -3.53 -3.84 16.45
C VAL A 60 -3.07 -3.59 17.89
N ALA A 61 -1.97 -2.87 18.09
CA ALA A 61 -1.47 -2.52 19.43
C ALA A 61 -2.49 -1.74 20.27
N LYS A 62 -3.31 -0.88 19.62
CA LYS A 62 -4.36 -0.08 20.25
C LYS A 62 -5.66 -0.84 20.53
N LYS A 63 -5.83 -2.05 19.98
CA LYS A 63 -7.04 -2.85 20.17
C LYS A 63 -6.85 -3.86 21.31
N PRO A 64 -7.93 -4.26 21.98
CA PRO A 64 -7.94 -5.42 22.89
C PRO A 64 -7.95 -6.71 22.05
N THR A 65 -6.96 -6.88 21.18
CA THR A 65 -6.74 -8.10 20.40
C THR A 65 -5.94 -9.11 21.22
N PRO A 66 -6.18 -10.42 21.03
CA PRO A 66 -5.40 -11.48 21.68
C PRO A 66 -3.91 -11.33 21.37
N ALA A 67 -3.07 -11.75 22.31
CA ALA A 67 -1.60 -11.61 22.24
C ALA A 67 -1.01 -12.23 20.96
N ILE A 68 -1.59 -13.32 20.45
CA ILE A 68 -1.20 -14.01 19.22
C ILE A 68 -1.27 -13.06 18.01
N GLY A 69 -2.36 -12.31 17.85
CA GLY A 69 -2.52 -11.38 16.72
C GLY A 69 -1.55 -10.19 16.76
N LYS A 70 -1.12 -9.78 17.97
CA LYS A 70 -0.07 -8.75 18.14
C LYS A 70 1.29 -9.29 17.72
N MET A 71 1.63 -10.51 18.15
CA MET A 71 2.88 -11.17 17.80
C MET A 71 3.02 -11.42 16.30
N GLU A 72 1.95 -11.87 15.63
CA GLU A 72 1.93 -12.05 14.17
C GLU A 72 2.15 -10.72 13.42
N ALA A 73 1.47 -9.65 13.85
CA ALA A 73 1.63 -8.33 13.26
C ALA A 73 3.07 -7.81 13.41
N GLU A 74 3.67 -8.06 14.57
CA GLU A 74 5.06 -7.67 14.85
C GLU A 74 6.06 -8.46 14.02
N ASN A 75 5.90 -9.80 13.95
CA ASN A 75 6.75 -10.66 13.13
C ASN A 75 6.68 -10.28 11.66
N ARG A 76 5.48 -9.99 11.15
CA ARG A 76 5.28 -9.53 9.76
C ARG A 76 6.02 -8.22 9.48
N TYR A 77 5.94 -7.25 10.40
CA TYR A 77 6.67 -5.99 10.26
C TYR A 77 8.20 -6.22 10.29
N ARG A 78 8.71 -7.03 11.22
CA ARG A 78 10.14 -7.33 11.35
C ARG A 78 10.68 -8.01 10.09
N MET A 79 9.96 -8.97 9.52
CA MET A 79 10.35 -9.66 8.28
C MET A 79 10.45 -8.69 7.10
N LEU A 80 9.41 -7.88 6.87
CA LEU A 80 9.41 -6.88 5.79
C LEU A 80 10.51 -5.83 5.95
N LYS A 81 10.82 -5.43 7.19
CA LYS A 81 11.93 -4.53 7.48
C LYS A 81 13.29 -5.16 7.12
N ARG A 82 13.50 -6.43 7.45
CA ARG A 82 14.72 -7.18 7.07
C ARG A 82 14.85 -7.29 5.55
N GLU A 83 13.77 -7.61 4.85
CA GLU A 83 13.78 -7.67 3.38
C GLU A 83 14.11 -6.32 2.74
N LEU A 84 13.57 -5.22 3.27
CA LEU A 84 13.91 -3.88 2.83
C LEU A 84 15.41 -3.59 3.00
N CYS A 85 16.01 -3.96 4.13
CA CYS A 85 17.47 -3.80 4.35
C CYS A 85 18.27 -4.60 3.31
N LYS A 86 17.95 -5.88 3.10
CA LYS A 86 18.59 -6.72 2.08
C LYS A 86 18.49 -6.14 0.67
N THR A 87 17.34 -5.55 0.33
CA THR A 87 17.10 -4.92 -0.98
C THR A 87 17.94 -3.65 -1.15
N ARG A 88 18.23 -2.93 -0.06
CA ARG A 88 19.13 -1.75 -0.07
C ARG A 88 20.59 -2.12 -0.22
N GLU A 89 21.00 -3.28 0.30
CA GLU A 89 22.36 -3.82 0.20
C GLU A 89 22.65 -4.35 -1.21
N LYS A 90 21.66 -4.98 -1.86
CA LYS A 90 21.76 -5.53 -3.23
C LYS A 90 21.69 -4.48 -4.36
N LYS A 91 22.11 -3.23 -4.14
CA LYS A 91 22.11 -2.22 -5.22
C LYS A 91 22.84 -2.78 -6.45
N PRO A 92 22.22 -2.84 -7.65
CA PRO A 92 23.03 -2.75 -8.84
C PRO A 92 23.66 -1.36 -8.83
N MET A 93 24.98 -1.30 -8.86
CA MET A 93 25.70 -0.08 -9.24
C MET A 93 25.23 0.27 -10.66
N GLY A 94 24.18 1.10 -10.76
CA GLY A 94 23.82 1.73 -12.02
C GLY A 94 25.05 2.50 -12.47
N LYS A 95 25.65 2.05 -13.57
CA LYS A 95 26.80 2.67 -14.21
C LYS A 95 26.60 4.18 -14.19
N THR A 96 27.53 4.90 -13.59
CA THR A 96 27.61 6.35 -13.73
C THR A 96 27.55 6.67 -15.23
N PRO A 97 26.68 7.59 -15.69
CA PRO A 97 26.74 8.05 -17.06
C PRO A 97 28.14 8.63 -17.28
N GLN A 98 28.94 7.96 -18.11
CA GLN A 98 30.18 8.53 -18.64
C GLN A 98 29.73 9.64 -19.59
N TYR A 99 29.88 10.90 -19.17
CA TYR A 99 29.80 12.01 -20.11
C TYR A 99 31.11 12.02 -20.89
N THR A 100 31.08 11.51 -22.12
CA THR A 100 32.12 11.73 -23.13
C THR A 100 31.87 13.03 -23.86
#